data_AF-A0AAW4KSN8-F1
#
_entry.id   AF-A0AAW4KSN8-F1
#
_cell.length_a   1.000
_cell.length_b   1.000
_cell.length_c   1.000
_cell.angle_alpha   90.00
_cell.angle_beta   90.00
_cell.angle_gamma   90.00
#
_symmetry.space_group_name_H-M   'P 1'
#
loop_
_entity.id
_entity.type
_entity.pdbx_description
1 polymer ?
#
loop_
_entity_poly.entity_id
_entity_poly.type
_entity_poly.pdbx_seq_one_letter_code
_entity_poly.pdbx_strand_id
1 'polypeptide(L)'
;DALPISKLLPEGVHETLLKHEQAGTYQDPEYLAASRIFYDQHVCRVNPWPEEVARTFAQVDADPTVYHAMSGPTEFHVIGSLKDWNVIGRLSAINVPTLVISGRHDEA
;
A
#
# COMPACT_ATOMS: atom_id res chain seq x y z
N ASP A 1 -5.25 20.66 -2.80
CA ASP A 1 -4.74 19.87 -3.94
C ASP A 1 -3.48 19.13 -3.51
N ALA A 2 -3.65 17.90 -3.01
CA ALA A 2 -2.50 17.03 -2.74
C ALA A 2 -1.97 16.49 -4.08
N LEU A 3 -0.65 16.54 -4.27
CA LEU A 3 -0.02 15.92 -5.44
C LEU A 3 -0.20 14.39 -5.34
N PRO A 4 -0.40 13.67 -6.45
CA PRO A 4 -0.39 12.21 -6.45
C PRO A 4 0.89 11.71 -5.76
N ILE A 5 0.79 10.67 -4.93
CA ILE A 5 1.92 10.12 -4.17
C ILE A 5 3.07 9.69 -5.08
N SER A 6 2.75 9.27 -6.32
CA SER A 6 3.75 9.00 -7.35
C SER A 6 4.72 10.17 -7.60
N LYS A 7 4.30 11.41 -7.35
CA LYS A 7 5.13 12.62 -7.49
C LYS A 7 5.94 12.98 -6.24
N LEU A 8 5.73 12.27 -5.13
CA LEU A 8 6.46 12.47 -3.87
C LEU A 8 7.61 11.48 -3.70
N LEU A 9 7.63 10.41 -4.50
CA LEU A 9 8.71 9.42 -4.51
C LEU A 9 9.98 9.99 -5.18
N PRO A 10 11.17 9.49 -4.81
CA PRO A 10 12.40 9.79 -5.53
C PRO A 10 12.30 9.47 -7.03
N GLU A 11 13.03 10.22 -7.85
CA GLU A 11 13.07 10.05 -9.31
C GLU A 11 13.37 8.59 -9.69
N GLY A 12 12.60 8.03 -10.63
CA GLY A 12 12.75 6.67 -11.12
C GLY A 12 12.01 5.61 -10.32
N VAL A 13 11.66 5.86 -9.05
CA VAL A 13 10.98 4.86 -8.20
C VAL A 13 9.59 4.54 -8.74
N HIS A 14 8.82 5.56 -9.12
CA HIS A 14 7.49 5.36 -9.67
C HIS A 14 7.53 4.59 -11.00
N GLU A 15 8.47 4.93 -11.88
CA GLU A 15 8.66 4.27 -13.17
C GLU A 15 9.04 2.79 -13.00
N THR A 16 9.94 2.48 -12.05
CA THR A 16 10.31 1.09 -11.72
C THR A 16 9.09 0.32 -11.21
N LEU A 17 8.32 0.88 -10.26
CA LEU A 17 7.11 0.22 -9.75
C LEU A 17 6.13 -0.11 -10.90
N LEU A 18 5.80 0.90 -11.71
CA LEU A 18 4.86 0.75 -12.83
C LEU A 18 5.32 -0.29 -13.86
N LYS A 19 6.61 -0.28 -14.22
CA LYS A 19 7.22 -1.25 -15.15
C LYS A 19 7.00 -2.69 -14.68
N HIS A 20 7.32 -2.97 -13.42
CA HIS A 20 7.25 -4.32 -12.89
C HIS A 20 5.80 -4.75 -12.58
N GLU A 21 4.92 -3.83 -12.19
CA GLU A 21 3.48 -4.09 -12.07
C GLU A 21 2.86 -4.52 -13.40
N GLN A 22 3.15 -3.80 -14.48
CA GLN A 22 2.65 -4.13 -15.83
C GLN A 22 3.21 -5.46 -16.34
N ALA A 23 4.46 -5.78 -15.98
CA ALA A 23 5.11 -7.03 -16.36
C ALA A 23 4.75 -8.21 -15.44
N GLY A 24 4.07 -7.97 -14.31
CA GLY A 24 3.77 -8.99 -13.30
C GLY A 24 4.99 -9.53 -12.55
N THR A 25 6.12 -8.82 -12.57
CA THR A 25 7.41 -9.24 -12.02
C THR A 25 7.62 -8.75 -10.58
N TYR A 26 6.68 -9.08 -9.69
CA TYR A 26 6.63 -8.55 -8.32
C TYR A 26 7.74 -9.06 -7.37
N GLN A 27 8.50 -10.06 -7.80
CA GLN A 27 9.62 -10.62 -7.02
C GLN A 27 10.98 -10.17 -7.56
N ASP A 28 10.99 -9.29 -8.56
CA ASP A 28 12.23 -8.73 -9.07
C ASP A 28 12.92 -7.88 -7.98
N PRO A 29 14.23 -8.05 -7.73
CA PRO A 29 14.95 -7.23 -6.76
C PRO A 29 14.80 -5.72 -6.97
N GLU A 30 14.69 -5.26 -8.21
CA GLU A 30 14.48 -3.85 -8.56
C GLU A 30 13.12 -3.36 -8.02
N TYR A 31 12.08 -4.19 -8.18
CA TYR A 31 10.74 -3.90 -7.68
C TYR A 31 10.66 -3.94 -6.16
N LEU A 32 11.29 -4.94 -5.53
CA LEU A 32 11.32 -5.05 -4.06
C LEU A 32 12.03 -3.84 -3.43
N ALA A 33 13.13 -3.38 -4.02
CA ALA A 33 13.85 -2.20 -3.56
C ALA A 33 13.02 -0.91 -3.73
N ALA A 34 12.37 -0.73 -4.89
CA ALA A 34 11.50 0.40 -5.14
C ALA A 34 10.28 0.41 -4.20
N SER A 35 9.66 -0.76 -3.99
CA SER A 35 8.56 -0.95 -3.06
C SER A 35 8.96 -0.57 -1.65
N ARG A 36 10.17 -0.97 -1.21
CA ARG A 36 10.69 -0.65 0.12
C ARG A 36 10.77 0.86 0.36
N ILE A 37 11.21 1.63 -0.64
CA ILE A 37 11.25 3.10 -0.57
C ILE A 37 9.84 3.68 -0.33
N PHE A 38 8.83 3.17 -1.05
CA PHE A 38 7.45 3.57 -0.85
C PHE A 38 6.98 3.25 0.58
N TYR A 39 7.17 2.02 1.05
CA TYR A 39 6.77 1.61 2.40
C TYR A 39 7.41 2.48 3.49
N ASP A 40 8.71 2.77 3.39
CA ASP A 40 9.42 3.58 4.36
C ASP A 40 8.99 5.07 4.35
N GLN A 41 8.39 5.55 3.24
CA GLN A 41 7.93 6.93 3.13
C GLN A 41 6.46 7.12 3.50
N HIS A 42 5.62 6.14 3.18
CA HIS A 42 4.17 6.27 3.15
C HIS A 42 3.40 5.28 4.04
N VAL A 43 4.02 4.17 4.45
CA VAL A 43 3.38 3.18 5.33
C VAL A 43 3.94 3.27 6.75
N CYS A 44 5.26 3.12 6.91
CA CYS A 44 5.92 3.26 8.21
C CYS A 44 7.25 3.99 8.09
N ARG A 45 7.27 5.23 8.59
CA ARG A 45 8.44 6.11 8.53
C ARG A 45 9.44 5.90 9.67
N VAL A 46 9.13 5.05 10.64
CA VAL A 46 10.01 4.72 11.77
C VAL A 46 10.97 3.63 11.30
N ASN A 47 12.29 3.85 11.43
CA ASN A 47 13.31 2.92 10.99
C ASN A 47 14.32 2.64 12.14
N PRO A 48 14.51 1.37 12.56
CA PRO A 48 13.82 0.16 12.08
C PRO A 48 12.31 0.21 12.35
N TRP A 49 11.54 -0.53 11.54
CA TRP A 49 10.10 -0.66 11.77
C TRP A 49 9.84 -1.16 13.20
N PRO A 50 8.79 -0.66 13.88
CA PRO A 50 8.35 -1.21 15.16
C PRO A 50 8.11 -2.72 15.05
N GLU A 51 8.34 -3.45 16.15
CA GLU A 51 8.26 -4.92 16.17
C GLU A 51 6.90 -5.42 15.67
N GLU A 52 5.83 -4.73 16.03
CA GLU A 52 4.45 -5.08 15.67
C GLU A 52 4.20 -4.93 14.17
N VAL A 53 4.78 -3.91 13.54
CA VAL A 53 4.70 -3.69 12.09
C VAL A 53 5.48 -4.78 11.38
N ALA A 54 6.74 -5.01 11.77
CA ALA A 54 7.58 -6.05 11.19
C ALA A 54 6.96 -7.46 11.33
N ARG A 55 6.39 -7.76 12.50
CA ARG A 55 5.69 -9.02 12.76
C ARG A 55 4.46 -9.19 11.86
N THR A 56 3.70 -8.12 11.61
CA THR A 56 2.52 -8.18 10.74
C THR A 56 2.90 -8.52 9.31
N PHE A 57 3.87 -7.82 8.72
CA PHE A 57 4.36 -8.13 7.37
C PHE A 57 4.93 -9.55 7.28
N ALA A 58 5.67 -10.01 8.28
CA ALA A 58 6.17 -11.38 8.31
C ALA A 58 5.04 -12.45 8.33
N GLN A 59 3.89 -12.15 8.93
CA GLN A 59 2.73 -13.06 8.88
C GLN A 59 2.05 -13.05 7.52
N VAL A 60 1.94 -11.88 6.87
CA VAL A 60 1.43 -11.77 5.50
C VAL A 60 2.32 -12.55 4.53
N ASP A 61 3.65 -12.45 4.67
CA ASP A 61 4.59 -13.20 3.84
C ASP A 61 4.53 -14.71 4.08
N ALA A 62 4.29 -15.14 5.33
CA ALA A 62 4.19 -16.54 5.69
C ALA A 62 2.91 -17.21 5.14
N ASP A 63 1.80 -16.49 5.09
CA ASP A 63 0.54 -16.94 4.46
C ASP A 63 -0.17 -15.76 3.75
N PRO A 64 0.14 -15.53 2.46
CA PRO A 64 -0.43 -14.40 1.73
C PRO A 64 -1.82 -14.71 1.14
N THR A 65 -2.44 -15.85 1.47
CA THR A 65 -3.65 -16.35 0.79
C THR A 65 -4.76 -15.30 0.71
N VAL A 66 -5.12 -14.69 1.85
CA VAL A 66 -6.18 -13.68 1.90
C VAL A 66 -5.73 -12.37 1.25
N TYR A 67 -4.51 -11.94 1.54
CA TYR A 67 -3.96 -10.68 1.05
C TYR A 67 -3.90 -10.65 -0.49
N HIS A 68 -3.34 -11.70 -1.10
CA HIS A 68 -3.28 -11.86 -2.56
C HIS A 68 -4.66 -11.98 -3.20
N ALA A 69 -5.61 -12.67 -2.56
CA ALA A 69 -6.95 -12.85 -3.11
C ALA A 69 -7.81 -11.58 -3.05
N MET A 70 -7.67 -10.78 -1.99
CA MET A 70 -8.49 -9.60 -1.76
C MET A 70 -7.86 -8.32 -2.29
N SER A 71 -6.60 -8.08 -1.93
CA SER A 71 -5.86 -6.89 -2.35
C SER A 71 -5.12 -7.17 -3.66
N GLY A 72 -4.14 -8.07 -3.63
CA GLY A 72 -3.21 -8.28 -4.72
C GLY A 72 -1.80 -8.54 -4.16
N PRO A 73 -0.77 -8.57 -5.02
CA PRO A 73 0.59 -8.90 -4.60
C PRO A 73 1.27 -7.80 -3.77
N THR A 74 0.78 -6.55 -3.81
CA THR A 74 1.36 -5.39 -3.10
C THR A 74 0.29 -4.41 -2.63
N GLU A 75 0.63 -3.53 -1.66
CA GLU A 75 -0.30 -2.55 -1.07
C GLU A 75 -0.84 -1.53 -2.08
N PHE A 76 -0.05 -1.16 -3.08
CA PHE A 76 -0.38 -0.11 -4.04
C PHE A 76 -1.02 -0.64 -5.34
N HIS A 77 -1.15 -1.96 -5.49
CA HIS A 77 -1.70 -2.57 -6.71
C HIS A 77 -2.87 -3.51 -6.39
N VAL A 78 -4.02 -2.90 -6.09
CA VAL A 78 -5.26 -3.62 -5.76
C VAL A 78 -5.92 -4.20 -7.01
N ILE A 79 -5.63 -5.46 -7.30
CA ILE A 79 -6.18 -6.22 -8.45
C ILE A 79 -7.04 -7.42 -8.04
N GLY A 80 -7.13 -7.69 -6.74
CA GLY A 80 -7.93 -8.75 -6.16
C GLY A 80 -9.42 -8.41 -6.11
N SER A 81 -10.16 -9.15 -5.29
CA SER A 81 -11.61 -8.99 -5.18
C SER A 81 -12.08 -7.62 -4.67
N LEU A 82 -11.20 -6.82 -4.05
CA LEU A 82 -11.52 -5.47 -3.57
C LEU A 82 -11.34 -4.36 -4.61
N LYS A 83 -10.87 -4.65 -5.83
CA LYS A 83 -10.56 -3.63 -6.85
C LYS A 83 -11.71 -2.67 -7.20
N ASP A 84 -12.95 -3.15 -7.08
CA ASP A 84 -14.17 -2.36 -7.36
C ASP A 84 -14.92 -1.98 -6.07
N TRP A 85 -14.35 -2.24 -4.90
CA TRP A 85 -15.01 -2.02 -3.62
C TRP A 85 -15.17 -0.53 -3.30
N ASN A 86 -16.35 -0.14 -2.83
CA ASN A 86 -16.64 1.22 -2.40
C ASN A 86 -17.69 1.23 -1.28
N VAL A 87 -17.45 2.02 -0.24
CA VAL A 87 -18.38 2.20 0.90
C VAL A 87 -19.13 3.54 0.89
N ILE A 88 -18.82 4.47 -0.03
CA ILE A 88 -19.38 5.84 -0.07
C ILE A 88 -20.91 5.84 0.03
N GLY A 89 -21.60 4.97 -0.74
CA GLY A 89 -23.07 4.89 -0.74
C GLY A 89 -23.69 4.40 0.58
N ARG A 90 -22.89 3.92 1.53
CA ARG A 90 -23.33 3.43 2.85
C ARG A 90 -22.89 4.32 4.00
N LEU A 91 -22.07 5.35 3.74
CA LEU A 91 -21.54 6.22 4.79
C LEU A 91 -22.65 6.91 5.60
N SER A 92 -23.78 7.25 4.95
CA SER A 92 -24.93 7.86 5.62
C SER A 92 -25.63 6.96 6.64
N ALA A 93 -25.31 5.66 6.69
CA ALA A 93 -25.84 4.75 7.69
C ALA A 93 -25.08 4.81 9.03
N ILE A 94 -23.95 5.52 9.10
CA ILE A 94 -23.15 5.67 10.32
C ILE A 94 -23.77 6.78 11.18
N ASN A 95 -24.42 6.38 12.27
CA ASN A 95 -25.16 7.30 13.17
C ASN A 95 -24.44 7.56 14.50
N VAL A 96 -23.15 7.23 14.58
CA VAL A 96 -22.32 7.43 15.78
C VAL A 96 -21.25 8.48 15.51
N PRO A 97 -20.78 9.21 16.53
CA PRO A 97 -19.64 10.12 16.38
C PRO A 97 -18.45 9.39 15.76
N THR A 98 -17.92 9.95 14.67
CA THR A 98 -16.86 9.33 13.87
C THR A 98 -15.69 10.28 13.74
N LEU A 99 -14.48 9.80 14.01
CA LEU A 99 -13.23 10.53 13.82
C LEU A 99 -12.52 10.01 12.57
N VAL A 100 -12.10 10.91 11.70
CA VAL A 100 -11.25 10.59 10.55
C VAL A 100 -9.84 11.06 10.86
N ILE A 101 -8.86 10.16 10.77
CA ILE A 101 -7.44 10.44 10.99
C ILE A 101 -6.70 10.02 9.72
N SER A 102 -5.79 10.86 9.25
CA SER A 102 -4.84 10.53 8.19
C SER A 102 -3.49 11.20 8.45
N GLY A 103 -2.42 10.60 7.93
CA GLY A 103 -1.09 11.17 7.95
C GLY A 103 -0.89 12.27 6.90
N ARG A 104 0.04 13.19 7.14
CA ARG A 104 0.48 14.14 6.08
C ARG A 104 1.16 13.43 4.91
N HIS A 105 1.77 12.27 5.18
CA HIS A 105 2.52 11.45 4.23
C HIS A 105 1.83 10.10 3.98
N ASP A 106 0.53 10.02 4.26
CA ASP A 106 -0.25 8.79 4.08
C ASP A 106 -0.25 8.32 2.61
N GLU A 107 -0.67 7.07 2.41
CA GLU A 107 -0.72 6.39 1.11
C GLU A 107 -1.95 6.74 0.24
N ALA A 108 -2.89 7.54 0.78
CA ALA A 108 -4.15 7.95 0.13
C ALA A 108 -4.31 9.47 0.02
#